data_AF-A0A959BZS8-F1
#
_entry.id   AF-A0A959BZS8-F1
#
_cell.length_a   1.000
_cell.length_b   1.000
_cell.length_c   1.000
_cell.angle_alpha   90.00
_cell.angle_beta   90.00
_cell.angle_gamma   90.00
#
_symmetry.space_group_name_H-M   'P 1'
#
loop_
_entity.id
_entity.type
_entity.pdbx_description
1 polymer ?
#
loop_
_entity_poly.entity_id
_entity_poly.type
_entity_poly.pdbx_seq_one_letter_code
_entity_poly.pdbx_strand_id
1 'polypeptide(L)'
;DVREKMNLPFAYPERPLFTILQEAAESGEITVYSTEDDKFSVPLTPDEVASMGASVDTIATVDPETYEETFQIVRNEVNPTDVKRFRIKEIWFFDEESSTLQVRVLGIAPLIEEFDDNGNFKYERPMFWVYYPAARQVLGREKVFNVGNDNNPMTWEDIFEMRFFSSYIYKESNEFDRRLEDYLSGVDLLMEAENIKQEIFNFEHDLWTY
;
A
#
# COMPACT_ATOMS: atom_id res chain seq x y z
N ASP A 1 -7.31 -3.98 3.94
CA ASP A 1 -6.96 -5.30 3.37
C ASP A 1 -7.89 -5.56 2.18
N VAL A 2 -7.42 -6.03 1.02
CA VAL A 2 -8.28 -6.21 -0.17
C VAL A 2 -9.31 -7.33 -0.02
N ARG A 3 -9.15 -8.20 0.99
CA ARG A 3 -10.10 -9.27 1.32
C ARG A 3 -11.36 -8.73 2.02
N GLU A 4 -11.34 -7.48 2.48
CA GLU A 4 -12.52 -6.83 3.07
C GLU A 4 -13.53 -6.43 2.00
N LYS A 5 -14.82 -6.56 2.31
CA LYS A 5 -15.92 -6.31 1.35
C LYS A 5 -15.84 -4.92 0.70
N MET A 6 -15.44 -3.89 1.46
CA MET A 6 -15.33 -2.51 0.97
C MET A 6 -14.12 -2.32 0.04
N ASN A 7 -13.10 -3.17 0.18
CA ASN A 7 -11.83 -3.09 -0.55
C ASN A 7 -11.72 -4.07 -1.72
N LEU A 8 -12.76 -4.86 -1.99
CA LEU A 8 -12.80 -5.77 -3.14
C LEU A 8 -12.42 -5.10 -4.48
N PRO A 9 -12.78 -3.83 -4.76
CA PRO A 9 -12.38 -3.18 -6.00
C PRO A 9 -10.86 -3.06 -6.19
N PHE A 10 -10.07 -3.06 -5.10
CA PHE A 10 -8.60 -2.97 -5.16
C PHE A 10 -7.93 -4.22 -5.74
N ALA A 11 -8.58 -5.37 -5.60
CA ALA A 11 -8.13 -6.66 -6.14
C ALA A 11 -8.94 -7.11 -7.35
N TYR A 12 -9.51 -6.17 -8.11
CA TYR A 12 -10.29 -6.51 -9.29
C TYR A 12 -9.43 -7.28 -10.32
N PRO A 13 -9.85 -8.47 -10.78
CA PRO A 13 -8.98 -9.33 -11.59
C PRO A 13 -8.53 -8.76 -12.94
N GLU A 14 -9.35 -7.94 -13.59
CA GLU A 14 -8.99 -7.39 -14.92
C GLU A 14 -8.12 -6.15 -14.83
N ARG A 15 -8.28 -5.35 -13.77
CA ARG A 15 -7.55 -4.09 -13.59
C ARG A 15 -7.35 -3.77 -12.10
N PRO A 16 -6.43 -4.49 -11.42
CA PRO A 16 -6.15 -4.23 -10.02
C PRO A 16 -5.34 -2.94 -9.86
N LEU A 17 -5.47 -2.30 -8.70
CA LEU A 17 -4.76 -1.04 -8.42
C LEU A 17 -3.24 -1.19 -8.56
N PHE A 18 -2.71 -2.35 -8.18
CA PHE A 18 -1.27 -2.61 -8.29
C PHE A 18 -0.75 -2.49 -9.72
N THR A 19 -1.44 -3.06 -10.70
CA THR A 19 -1.03 -2.99 -12.12
C THR A 19 -1.00 -1.54 -12.62
N ILE A 20 -1.99 -0.73 -12.23
CA ILE A 20 -2.03 0.70 -12.58
C ILE A 20 -0.81 1.43 -12.01
N LEU A 21 -0.50 1.20 -10.73
CA LEU A 21 0.64 1.83 -10.07
C LEU A 21 1.98 1.36 -10.65
N GLN A 22 2.09 0.08 -10.99
CA GLN A 22 3.30 -0.48 -11.60
C GLN A 22 3.54 0.10 -13.00
N GLU A 23 2.54 0.08 -13.89
CA GLU A 23 2.64 0.63 -15.24
C GLU A 23 2.96 2.13 -15.23
N ALA A 24 2.36 2.87 -14.29
CA ALA A 24 2.63 4.30 -14.14
C ALA A 24 4.05 4.58 -13.60
N ALA A 25 4.58 3.71 -12.74
CA ALA A 25 5.93 3.83 -12.21
C ALA A 25 6.98 3.46 -13.27
N GLU A 26 6.74 2.39 -14.03
CA GLU A 26 7.61 1.94 -15.13
C GLU A 26 7.64 2.93 -16.29
N SER A 27 6.51 3.59 -16.59
CA SER A 27 6.46 4.66 -17.58
C SER A 27 7.09 5.97 -17.12
N GLY A 28 7.39 6.10 -15.82
CA GLY A 28 7.92 7.32 -15.21
C GLY A 28 6.88 8.44 -15.05
N GLU A 29 5.58 8.13 -15.20
CA GLU A 29 4.49 9.10 -14.97
C GLU A 29 4.33 9.43 -13.48
N ILE A 30 4.68 8.49 -12.58
CA ILE A 30 4.68 8.70 -11.12
C ILE A 30 6.07 8.56 -10.51
N THR A 31 6.35 9.37 -9.50
CA THR A 31 7.55 9.22 -8.67
C THR A 31 7.30 8.22 -7.55
N VAL A 32 8.13 7.20 -7.50
CA VAL A 32 8.16 6.20 -6.45
C VAL A 32 9.40 6.35 -5.58
N TYR A 33 9.33 5.83 -4.35
CA TYR A 33 10.36 5.99 -3.33
C TYR A 33 10.67 4.66 -2.65
N SER A 34 11.89 4.56 -2.12
CA SER A 34 12.35 3.41 -1.32
C SER A 34 11.51 3.23 -0.06
N THR A 35 11.42 1.99 0.41
CA THR A 35 10.72 1.61 1.65
C THR A 35 11.62 1.60 2.89
N GLU A 36 12.89 1.98 2.73
CA GLU A 36 13.84 2.11 3.85
C GLU A 36 13.38 3.16 4.86
N ASP A 37 12.84 4.29 4.37
CA ASP A 37 12.32 5.37 5.19
C ASP A 37 10.89 5.73 4.81
N ASP A 38 10.01 5.90 5.81
CA ASP A 38 8.63 6.38 5.61
C ASP A 38 8.58 7.86 5.17
N LYS A 39 9.71 8.51 4.91
CA LYS A 39 9.85 9.95 4.63
C LYS A 39 9.97 10.30 3.15
N PHE A 40 9.80 9.34 2.24
CA PHE A 40 9.92 9.55 0.79
C PHE A 40 11.25 10.24 0.41
N SER A 41 12.36 9.81 1.01
CA SER A 41 13.65 10.52 0.87
C SER A 41 14.45 10.06 -0.35
N VAL A 42 14.37 8.78 -0.70
CA VAL A 42 15.14 8.20 -1.83
C VAL A 42 14.16 7.87 -2.96
N PRO A 43 14.15 8.65 -4.05
CA PRO A 43 13.36 8.31 -5.24
C PRO A 43 13.98 7.10 -5.95
N LEU A 44 13.13 6.18 -6.41
CA LEU A 44 13.54 5.02 -7.21
C LEU A 44 13.39 5.33 -8.69
N THR A 45 14.29 4.75 -9.49
CA THR A 45 14.20 4.82 -10.96
C THR A 45 13.23 3.77 -11.50
N PRO A 46 12.64 3.99 -12.70
CA PRO A 46 11.74 3.00 -13.32
C PRO A 46 12.37 1.62 -13.48
N ASP A 47 13.68 1.57 -13.78
CA ASP A 47 14.44 0.31 -13.90
C ASP A 47 14.55 -0.45 -12.56
N GLU A 48 14.70 0.27 -11.45
CA GLU A 48 14.71 -0.32 -10.11
C GLU A 48 13.31 -0.83 -9.72
N VAL A 49 12.25 -0.12 -10.08
CA VAL A 49 10.87 -0.58 -9.86
C VAL A 49 10.56 -1.84 -10.64
N ALA A 50 10.93 -1.87 -11.93
CA ALA A 50 10.78 -3.06 -12.76
C ALA A 50 11.57 -4.25 -12.18
N SER A 51 12.73 -3.99 -11.59
CA SER A 51 13.53 -5.00 -10.89
C SER A 51 12.91 -5.45 -9.56
N MET A 52 12.15 -4.60 -8.86
CA MET A 52 11.41 -4.96 -7.65
C MET A 52 10.09 -5.68 -7.96
N GLY A 53 9.45 -5.35 -9.09
CA GLY A 53 8.27 -6.02 -9.63
C GLY A 53 8.56 -7.37 -10.26
N ALA A 54 9.84 -7.72 -10.43
CA ALA A 54 10.30 -9.05 -10.78
C ALA A 54 10.99 -9.67 -9.57
N SER A 55 10.33 -10.60 -8.88
CA SER A 55 11.02 -11.40 -7.86
C SER A 55 12.11 -12.21 -8.56
N VAL A 56 13.37 -11.86 -8.28
CA VAL A 56 14.54 -12.61 -8.72
C VAL A 56 14.66 -13.82 -7.80
N ASP A 57 14.01 -14.91 -8.19
CA ASP A 57 14.16 -16.17 -7.49
C ASP A 57 15.39 -16.88 -8.07
N THR A 58 16.35 -17.21 -7.21
CA THR A 58 17.59 -17.85 -7.65
C THR A 58 17.46 -19.34 -7.44
N ILE A 59 17.03 -20.07 -8.46
CA ILE A 59 16.95 -21.52 -8.37
C ILE A 59 18.35 -22.08 -8.62
N ALA A 60 18.95 -22.64 -7.56
CA ALA A 60 20.19 -23.40 -7.68
C ALA A 60 19.90 -24.71 -8.42
N THR A 61 20.27 -24.78 -9.71
CA THR A 61 20.14 -25.99 -10.51
C THR A 61 21.51 -26.64 -10.60
N VAL A 62 21.62 -27.85 -10.06
CA VAL A 62 22.84 -28.65 -10.15
C VAL A 62 22.84 -29.38 -11.49
N ASP A 63 23.83 -29.09 -12.33
CA ASP A 63 23.97 -29.75 -13.62
C ASP A 63 24.37 -31.23 -13.42
N PRO A 64 23.59 -32.21 -13.93
CA PRO A 64 23.83 -33.63 -13.68
C PRO A 64 25.08 -34.20 -14.35
N GLU A 65 25.77 -33.47 -15.25
CA GLU A 65 27.00 -33.94 -15.89
C GLU A 65 28.29 -33.34 -15.30
N THR A 66 28.26 -32.11 -14.79
CA THR A 66 29.46 -31.40 -14.29
C THR A 66 29.49 -31.19 -12.78
N TYR A 67 28.40 -31.46 -12.06
CA TYR A 67 28.27 -31.18 -10.61
C TYR A 67 28.56 -29.71 -10.23
N GLU A 68 28.52 -28.78 -11.18
CA GLU A 68 28.67 -27.35 -10.92
C GLU A 68 27.30 -26.73 -10.57
N GLU A 69 27.26 -25.91 -9.53
CA GLU A 69 26.07 -25.15 -9.16
C GLU A 69 25.85 -24.02 -10.18
N THR A 70 24.86 -24.18 -11.05
CA THR A 70 24.43 -23.11 -11.94
C THR A 70 23.26 -22.37 -11.29
N PHE A 71 23.43 -21.08 -11.04
CA PHE A 71 22.37 -20.21 -10.56
C PHE A 71 21.54 -19.75 -11.76
N GLN A 72 20.36 -20.35 -11.96
CA GLN A 72 19.38 -19.78 -12.88
C GLN A 72 18.60 -18.69 -12.14
N ILE A 73 18.80 -17.45 -12.58
CA ILE A 73 17.97 -16.31 -12.18
C ILE A 73 16.64 -16.45 -12.92
N VAL A 74 15.63 -16.99 -12.25
CA VAL A 74 14.27 -16.98 -12.78
C VAL A 74 13.66 -15.65 -12.39
N ARG A 75 13.33 -14.84 -13.39
CA ARG A 75 12.57 -13.61 -13.20
C ARG A 75 11.10 -14.01 -13.13
N ASN A 76 10.56 -14.17 -11.92
CA ASN A 76 9.12 -14.30 -11.74
C ASN A 76 8.52 -12.90 -11.74
N GLU A 77 7.71 -12.58 -12.75
CA GLU A 77 6.88 -11.39 -12.73
C GLU A 77 5.92 -11.49 -11.54
N VAL A 78 5.89 -10.46 -10.69
CA VAL A 78 4.99 -10.41 -9.53
C VAL A 78 3.57 -10.44 -10.05
N ASN A 79 2.80 -11.45 -9.66
CA ASN A 79 1.39 -11.48 -10.02
C ASN A 79 0.67 -10.39 -9.23
N PRO A 80 -0.16 -9.55 -9.87
CA PRO A 80 -0.98 -8.56 -9.16
C PRO A 80 -1.91 -9.18 -8.11
N THR A 81 -2.16 -10.49 -8.21
CA THR A 81 -2.95 -11.25 -7.25
C THR A 81 -2.24 -11.44 -5.91
N ASP A 82 -0.91 -11.38 -5.87
CA ASP A 82 -0.12 -11.59 -4.66
C ASP A 82 -0.12 -10.35 -3.75
N VAL A 83 -0.53 -9.20 -4.29
CA VAL A 83 -0.71 -7.96 -3.53
C VAL A 83 -2.08 -7.99 -2.84
N LYS A 84 -2.07 -8.34 -1.55
CA LYS A 84 -3.31 -8.43 -0.73
C LYS A 84 -3.53 -7.21 0.16
N ARG A 85 -2.50 -6.43 0.42
CA ARG A 85 -2.58 -5.29 1.34
C ARG A 85 -1.88 -4.07 0.76
N PHE A 86 -2.37 -2.91 1.18
CA PHE A 86 -1.81 -1.62 0.84
C PHE A 86 -1.61 -0.85 2.14
N ARG A 87 -0.45 -0.21 2.26
CA ARG A 87 -0.19 0.79 3.30
C ARG A 87 -0.53 2.14 2.72
N ILE A 88 -1.26 2.92 3.50
CA ILE A 88 -1.62 4.29 3.14
C ILE A 88 -1.05 5.17 4.25
N LYS A 89 -0.27 6.17 3.85
CA LYS A 89 0.23 7.20 4.76
C LYS A 89 -0.69 8.41 4.68
N GLU A 90 -1.38 8.71 5.76
CA GLU A 90 -2.31 9.84 5.88
C GLU A 90 -1.73 10.89 6.83
N ILE A 91 -1.95 12.17 6.53
CA ILE A 91 -1.81 13.26 7.50
C ILE A 91 -3.20 13.75 7.86
N TRP A 92 -3.46 13.79 9.16
CA TRP A 92 -4.63 14.42 9.74
C TRP A 92 -4.19 15.78 10.24
N PHE A 93 -4.83 16.84 9.73
CA PHE A 93 -4.56 18.21 10.13
C PHE A 93 -5.87 18.95 10.36
N PHE A 94 -5.84 19.88 11.31
CA PHE A 94 -6.97 20.76 11.55
C PHE A 94 -6.85 21.99 10.65
N ASP A 95 -7.90 22.25 9.89
CA ASP A 95 -8.02 23.47 9.10
C ASP A 95 -8.75 24.53 9.93
N GLU A 96 -8.03 25.60 10.30
CA GLU A 96 -8.57 26.69 11.11
C GLU A 96 -9.65 27.50 10.37
N GLU A 97 -9.65 27.52 9.03
CA GLU A 97 -10.63 28.28 8.25
C GLU A 97 -11.97 27.55 8.18
N SER A 98 -11.94 26.22 7.99
CA SER A 98 -13.17 25.41 7.95
C SER A 98 -13.60 24.87 9.31
N SER A 99 -12.78 25.04 10.35
CA SER A 99 -12.94 24.41 11.66
C SER A 99 -13.20 22.90 11.57
N THR A 100 -12.63 22.25 10.55
CA THR A 100 -12.80 20.83 10.32
C THR A 100 -11.47 20.11 10.29
N LEU A 101 -11.47 18.89 10.81
CA LEU A 101 -10.34 17.98 10.69
C LEU A 101 -10.33 17.42 9.26
N GLN A 102 -9.26 17.68 8.52
CA GLN A 102 -9.08 17.21 7.15
C GLN A 102 -8.03 16.09 7.12
N VAL A 103 -8.30 15.10 6.28
CA VAL A 103 -7.36 14.01 5.98
C VAL A 103 -6.73 14.24 4.62
N ARG A 104 -5.42 14.05 4.52
CA ARG A 104 -4.69 14.08 3.25
C ARG A 104 -3.82 12.85 3.11
N VAL A 105 -4.05 12.10 2.04
CA VAL A 105 -3.19 10.97 1.67
C VAL A 105 -1.87 11.51 1.13
N LEU A 106 -0.76 11.06 1.69
CA LEU A 106 0.59 11.39 1.21
C LEU A 106 1.16 10.32 0.30
N GLY A 107 0.91 9.06 0.61
CA GLY A 107 1.45 7.99 -0.19
C GLY A 107 0.79 6.65 0.03
N ILE A 108 1.01 5.79 -0.96
CA ILE A 108 0.43 4.45 -1.05
C ILE A 108 1.58 3.48 -1.30
N ALA A 109 1.63 2.38 -0.58
CA ALA A 109 2.61 1.32 -0.80
C ALA A 109 1.91 -0.04 -0.93
N PRO A 110 2.08 -0.76 -2.06
CA PRO A 110 1.63 -2.14 -2.18
C PRO A 110 2.50 -3.07 -1.32
N LEU A 111 1.87 -4.06 -0.70
CA LEU A 111 2.53 -5.09 0.10
C LEU A 111 2.42 -6.43 -0.60
N ILE A 112 3.56 -7.10 -0.74
CA ILE A 112 3.65 -8.45 -1.25
C ILE A 112 3.81 -9.43 -0.08
N GLU A 113 3.07 -10.53 -0.13
CA GLU A 113 3.20 -11.66 0.80
C GLU A 113 4.40 -12.52 0.33
N GLU A 114 5.41 -12.69 1.19
CA GLU A 114 6.51 -13.64 0.95
C GLU A 114 6.16 -14.98 1.59
N PHE A 115 6.34 -16.06 0.82
CA PHE A 115 6.12 -17.43 1.26
C PHE A 115 7.46 -18.13 1.44
N ASP A 116 7.54 -19.00 2.45
CA ASP A 116 8.69 -19.90 2.64
C ASP A 116 8.68 -21.02 1.58
N ASP A 117 9.79 -21.76 1.42
CA ASP A 117 9.91 -22.89 0.48
C ASP A 117 8.81 -23.96 0.67
N ASN A 118 8.20 -23.98 1.86
CA ASN A 118 7.10 -24.88 2.25
C ASN A 118 5.70 -24.32 1.95
N GLY A 119 5.58 -23.15 1.32
CA GLY A 119 4.31 -22.47 1.03
C GLY A 119 3.66 -21.80 2.25
N ASN A 120 4.38 -21.67 3.36
CA ASN A 120 3.89 -20.99 4.56
C ASN A 120 4.12 -19.48 4.45
N PHE A 121 3.13 -18.69 4.85
CA PHE A 121 3.26 -17.23 4.94
C PHE A 121 4.39 -16.86 5.90
N LYS A 122 5.35 -16.06 5.43
CA LYS A 122 6.53 -15.66 6.20
C LYS A 122 6.38 -14.26 6.75
N TYR A 123 6.29 -13.27 5.86
CA TYR A 123 6.06 -11.87 6.20
C TYR A 123 5.53 -11.11 4.99
N GLU A 124 4.95 -9.94 5.25
CA GLU A 124 4.60 -8.96 4.23
C GLU A 124 5.69 -7.89 4.14
N ARG A 125 6.14 -7.59 2.92
CA ARG A 125 7.05 -6.47 2.68
C ARG A 125 6.43 -5.40 1.78
N PRO A 126 6.57 -4.10 2.10
CA PRO A 126 6.21 -3.05 1.17
C PRO A 126 7.19 -3.06 -0.01
N MET A 127 6.69 -2.88 -1.23
CA MET A 127 7.54 -2.85 -2.43
C MET A 127 8.17 -1.46 -2.62
N PHE A 128 7.33 -0.46 -2.82
CA PHE A 128 7.74 0.94 -3.02
C PHE A 128 6.67 1.89 -2.48
N TRP A 129 7.08 3.11 -2.16
CA TRP A 129 6.18 4.18 -1.76
C TRP A 129 5.81 5.03 -2.98
N VAL A 130 4.54 5.09 -3.33
CA VAL A 130 4.00 6.02 -4.34
C VAL A 130 3.67 7.34 -3.67
N TYR A 131 4.19 8.45 -4.20
CA TYR A 131 3.78 9.78 -3.73
C TYR A 131 2.43 10.16 -4.34
N TYR A 132 1.40 10.18 -3.50
CA TYR A 132 0.01 10.32 -3.93
C TYR A 132 -0.26 11.63 -4.70
N PRO A 133 0.27 12.80 -4.32
CA PRO A 133 0.08 14.02 -5.10
C PRO A 133 0.60 13.94 -6.54
N ALA A 134 1.65 13.14 -6.81
CA ALA A 134 2.12 12.90 -8.17
C ALA A 134 1.24 11.88 -8.91
N ALA A 135 0.72 10.87 -8.19
CA ALA A 135 -0.14 9.83 -8.76
C ALA A 135 -1.60 10.27 -9.01
N ARG A 136 -2.07 11.38 -8.43
CA ARG A 136 -3.46 11.87 -8.59
C ARG A 136 -3.92 11.91 -10.04
N GLN A 137 -3.11 12.44 -10.96
CA GLN A 137 -3.51 12.54 -12.37
C GLN A 137 -3.73 11.19 -13.03
N VAL A 138 -2.93 10.18 -12.67
CA VAL A 138 -3.09 8.81 -13.17
C VAL A 138 -4.34 8.18 -12.55
N LEU A 139 -4.49 8.30 -11.23
CA LEU A 139 -5.62 7.73 -10.48
C LEU A 139 -6.96 8.38 -10.85
N GLY A 140 -6.98 9.65 -11.26
CA GLY A 140 -8.19 10.34 -11.73
C GLY A 140 -8.60 9.95 -13.16
N ARG A 141 -7.69 9.42 -13.97
CA ARG A 141 -8.02 8.88 -15.31
C ARG A 141 -8.55 7.45 -15.24
N GLU A 142 -8.10 6.70 -14.25
CA GLU A 142 -8.45 5.31 -14.06
C GLU A 142 -9.77 5.17 -13.28
N LYS A 143 -10.64 4.30 -13.79
CA LYS A 143 -11.97 4.06 -13.24
C LYS A 143 -11.97 2.82 -12.36
N VAL A 144 -12.66 2.90 -11.24
CA VAL A 144 -12.82 1.77 -10.33
C VAL A 144 -14.08 1.00 -10.67
N PHE A 145 -13.95 -0.32 -10.73
CA PHE A 145 -15.08 -1.21 -10.91
C PHE A 145 -15.95 -1.22 -9.65
N ASN A 146 -17.21 -0.78 -9.78
CA ASN A 146 -18.18 -0.77 -8.68
C ASN A 146 -19.28 -1.82 -8.91
N VAL A 147 -19.35 -2.83 -8.03
CA VAL A 147 -20.36 -3.89 -8.06
C VAL A 147 -21.71 -3.34 -7.58
N GLY A 148 -22.39 -2.58 -8.43
CA GLY A 148 -23.71 -2.04 -8.13
C GLY A 148 -24.05 -0.72 -8.81
N ASN A 149 -23.07 -0.02 -9.39
CA ASN A 149 -23.30 1.24 -10.10
C ASN A 149 -22.42 1.37 -11.35
N ASP A 150 -22.81 0.66 -12.41
CA ASP A 150 -22.12 0.67 -13.72
C ASP A 150 -22.31 2.01 -14.47
N ASN A 151 -23.28 2.82 -14.04
CA ASN A 151 -23.70 4.03 -14.75
C ASN A 151 -22.91 5.29 -14.32
N ASN A 152 -22.20 5.25 -13.19
CA ASN A 152 -21.29 6.31 -12.72
C ASN A 152 -20.06 5.66 -12.06
N PRO A 153 -19.05 5.26 -12.83
CA PRO A 153 -17.81 4.74 -12.27
C PRO A 153 -17.07 5.85 -11.53
N MET A 154 -16.75 5.61 -10.26
CA MET A 154 -15.86 6.47 -9.47
C MET A 154 -14.42 6.29 -9.95
N THR A 155 -13.61 7.34 -9.85
CA THR A 155 -12.17 7.25 -10.14
C THR A 155 -11.41 6.74 -8.91
N TRP A 156 -10.16 6.28 -9.11
CA TRP A 156 -9.33 5.90 -7.96
C TRP A 156 -9.04 7.11 -7.07
N GLU A 157 -8.87 8.29 -7.67
CA GLU A 157 -8.74 9.56 -6.94
C GLU A 157 -9.93 9.80 -6.01
N ASP A 158 -11.17 9.67 -6.53
CA ASP A 158 -12.38 9.87 -5.71
C ASP A 158 -12.43 8.94 -4.49
N ILE A 159 -12.04 7.67 -4.65
CA ILE A 159 -12.03 6.70 -3.55
C ILE A 159 -11.02 7.07 -2.47
N PHE A 160 -9.84 7.57 -2.86
CA PHE A 160 -8.82 7.99 -1.90
C PHE A 160 -9.18 9.31 -1.22
N GLU A 161 -9.73 10.29 -1.95
CA GLU A 161 -10.19 11.57 -1.36
C GLU A 161 -11.39 11.39 -0.44
N MET A 162 -12.38 10.57 -0.82
CA MET A 162 -13.55 10.28 0.03
C MET A 162 -13.24 9.26 1.14
N ARG A 163 -12.00 8.72 1.17
CA ARG A 163 -11.58 7.66 2.08
C ARG A 163 -12.54 6.46 2.06
N PHE A 164 -13.01 6.08 0.87
CA PHE A 164 -13.99 5.02 0.68
C PHE A 164 -13.30 3.64 0.67
N PHE A 165 -12.63 3.30 1.76
CA PHE A 165 -11.94 2.03 1.96
C PHE A 165 -11.89 1.65 3.45
N SER A 166 -11.83 0.35 3.73
CA SER A 166 -11.62 -0.16 5.08
C SER A 166 -10.13 -0.18 5.40
N SER A 167 -9.76 0.36 6.56
CA SER A 167 -8.37 0.45 7.02
C SER A 167 -8.29 0.24 8.52
N TYR A 168 -7.11 -0.17 8.98
CA TYR A 168 -6.74 -0.25 10.39
C TYR A 168 -5.43 0.52 10.59
N ILE A 169 -5.25 1.08 11.78
CA ILE A 169 -4.05 1.86 12.11
C ILE A 169 -2.92 0.89 12.44
N TYR A 170 -1.83 0.98 11.67
CA TYR A 170 -0.64 0.14 11.83
C TYR A 170 0.49 0.84 12.59
N LYS A 171 0.59 2.15 12.39
CA LYS A 171 1.62 3.02 12.95
C LYS A 171 1.01 4.41 13.09
N GLU A 172 1.32 5.06 14.21
CA GLU A 172 1.05 6.47 14.43
C GLU A 172 2.36 7.25 14.56
N SER A 173 2.29 8.57 14.48
CA SER A 173 3.45 9.42 14.73
C SER A 173 3.73 9.47 16.22
N ASN A 174 4.78 8.81 16.68
CA ASN A 174 5.23 8.84 18.08
C ASN A 174 6.72 9.23 18.20
N GLU A 175 7.14 9.60 19.40
CA GLU A 175 8.51 10.09 19.70
C GLU A 175 9.62 9.11 19.32
N PHE A 176 9.30 7.81 19.27
CA PHE A 176 10.26 6.74 19.04
C PHE A 176 10.12 6.10 17.65
N ASP A 177 9.24 6.63 16.79
CA ASP A 177 8.88 6.09 15.48
C ASP A 177 8.50 4.59 15.47
N ARG A 178 8.00 4.07 16.61
CA ARG A 178 7.66 2.66 16.80
C ARG A 178 6.31 2.32 16.16
N ARG A 179 6.17 1.10 15.66
CA ARG A 179 4.88 0.57 15.16
C ARG A 179 4.08 0.00 16.33
N LEU A 180 2.75 -0.10 16.18
CA LEU A 180 1.90 -0.70 17.22
C LEU A 180 2.34 -2.14 17.53
N GLU A 181 2.77 -2.89 16.50
CA GLU A 181 3.28 -4.26 16.63
C GLU A 181 4.58 -4.37 17.43
N ASP A 182 5.36 -3.28 17.59
CA ASP A 182 6.64 -3.33 18.30
C ASP A 182 6.44 -3.43 19.83
N TYR A 183 5.27 -3.06 20.33
CA TYR A 183 4.97 -3.01 21.76
C TYR A 183 3.63 -3.64 22.17
N LEU A 184 2.74 -3.95 21.22
CA LEU A 184 1.47 -4.65 21.47
C LEU A 184 1.37 -5.93 20.64
N SER A 185 0.58 -6.89 21.12
CA SER A 185 0.35 -8.14 20.41
C SER A 185 -1.10 -8.62 20.56
N GLY A 186 -1.60 -9.34 19.57
CA GLY A 186 -2.92 -9.98 19.62
C GLY A 186 -4.08 -8.99 19.71
N VAL A 187 -4.93 -9.17 20.72
CA VAL A 187 -6.16 -8.38 20.90
C VAL A 187 -5.85 -6.93 21.28
N ASP A 188 -4.81 -6.71 22.07
CA ASP A 188 -4.44 -5.37 22.55
C ASP A 188 -4.04 -4.45 21.38
N LEU A 189 -3.43 -4.99 20.33
CA LEU A 189 -3.09 -4.23 19.13
C LEU A 189 -4.34 -3.70 18.41
N LEU A 190 -5.37 -4.55 18.28
CA LEU A 190 -6.62 -4.16 17.64
C LEU A 190 -7.40 -3.16 18.49
N MET A 191 -7.37 -3.32 19.81
CA MET A 191 -7.96 -2.36 20.74
C MET A 191 -7.27 -1.00 20.65
N GLU A 192 -5.94 -0.98 20.61
CA GLU A 192 -5.20 0.28 20.51
C GLU A 192 -5.41 0.97 19.17
N ALA A 193 -5.45 0.21 18.07
CA ALA A 193 -5.77 0.76 16.76
C ALA A 193 -7.16 1.43 16.74
N GLU A 194 -8.16 0.84 17.42
CA GLU A 194 -9.48 1.46 17.57
C GLU A 194 -9.48 2.63 18.56
N ASN A 195 -8.67 2.58 19.63
CA ASN A 195 -8.51 3.71 20.56
C ASN A 195 -7.96 4.95 19.83
N ILE A 196 -6.87 4.81 19.07
CA ILE A 196 -6.27 5.92 18.30
C ILE A 196 -7.28 6.50 17.32
N LYS A 197 -8.03 5.64 16.62
CA LYS A 197 -9.09 6.06 15.71
C LYS A 197 -10.20 6.82 16.44
N GLN A 198 -10.57 6.38 17.65
CA GLN A 198 -11.55 7.07 18.48
C GLN A 198 -11.02 8.39 19.02
N GLU A 199 -9.73 8.49 19.35
CA GLU A 199 -9.09 9.76 19.74
C GLU A 199 -9.13 10.79 18.62
N ILE A 200 -8.82 10.38 17.37
CA ILE A 200 -8.93 11.26 16.20
C ILE A 200 -10.37 11.77 16.04
N PHE A 201 -11.37 10.90 16.21
CA PHE A 201 -12.78 11.27 16.12
C PHE A 201 -13.23 12.18 17.27
N ASN A 202 -12.79 11.90 18.50
CA ASN A 202 -13.13 12.72 19.66
C ASN A 202 -12.47 14.10 19.57
N PHE A 203 -11.22 14.18 19.10
CA PHE A 203 -10.53 15.45 18.84
C PHE A 203 -11.32 16.31 17.85
N GLU A 204 -11.86 15.71 16.79
CA GLU A 204 -12.79 16.41 15.90
C GLU A 204 -13.99 16.94 16.69
N HIS A 205 -14.72 16.09 17.42
CA HIS A 205 -15.94 16.48 18.17
C HIS A 205 -15.71 17.57 19.23
N ASP A 206 -14.60 17.50 19.96
CA ASP A 206 -14.26 18.47 21.01
C ASP A 206 -14.01 19.87 20.43
N LEU A 207 -13.48 19.96 19.22
CA LEU A 207 -13.28 21.23 18.50
C LEU A 207 -14.61 21.86 18.04
N TRP A 208 -15.68 21.06 17.87
CA TRP A 208 -17.02 21.57 17.53
C TRP A 208 -17.81 22.06 18.76
N THR A 209 -17.42 21.69 19.98
CA THR A 209 -18.25 21.92 21.18
C THR A 209 -17.95 23.28 21.87
N TYR A 210 -17.44 24.27 21.14
CA TYR A 210 -17.09 25.60 21.67
C TYR A 210 -17.75 26.76 20.93
#